data_AF-A0A5I4K915-F1
#
_entry.id   AF-A0A5I4K915-F1
#
_cell.length_a   1.000
_cell.length_b   1.000
_cell.length_c   1.000
_cell.angle_alpha   90.00
_cell.angle_beta   90.00
_cell.angle_gamma   90.00
#
_symmetry.space_group_name_H-M   'P 1'
#
loop_
_entity.id
_entity.type
_entity.pdbx_description
1 polymer ?
#
loop_
_entity_poly.entity_id
_entity_poly.type
_entity_poly.pdbx_seq_one_letter_code
_entity_poly.pdbx_strand_id
1 'polypeptide(L)' 'SFGHLLFDLRDDPQQQHPLHDETIEARMINLLIRLMKENDAPAEQYRRLGLDVV' A
#
# COMPACT_ATOMS: atom_id res chain seq x y z
N SER A 1 4.87 6.25 11.19
CA SER A 1 4.68 5.92 9.76
C SER A 1 3.55 6.77 9.22
N PHE A 2 3.58 7.17 7.95
CA PHE A 2 2.45 7.85 7.30
C PHE A 2 1.36 6.86 6.83
N GLY A 3 1.67 5.56 6.81
CA GLY A 3 0.74 4.50 6.40
C GLY A 3 0.51 4.47 4.89
N HIS A 4 -0.61 3.88 4.49
CA HIS A 4 -1.06 3.80 3.10
C HIS A 4 -2.60 3.87 3.05
N LEU A 5 -3.12 4.17 1.86
CA LEU A 5 -4.56 4.19 1.57
C LEU A 5 -4.78 3.47 0.23
N LEU A 6 -5.95 2.86 0.09
CA LEU A 6 -6.44 2.32 -1.18
C LEU A 6 -7.65 3.10 -1.65
N PHE A 7 -7.85 3.17 -2.96
CA PHE A 7 -9.00 3.81 -3.59
C PHE A 7 -9.45 2.95 -4.77
N ASP A 8 -10.77 2.81 -4.97
CA ASP A 8 -11.29 2.24 -6.22
C ASP A 8 -11.43 3.38 -7.23
N LEU A 9 -10.52 3.47 -8.19
CA LEU A 9 -10.51 4.54 -9.18
C LEU A 9 -11.71 4.52 -10.14
N ARG A 10 -12.46 3.41 -10.21
CA ARG A 10 -13.67 3.34 -11.04
C ARG A 10 -14.83 4.07 -10.38
N ASP A 11 -15.01 3.86 -9.08
CA ASP A 11 -16.13 4.41 -8.31
C ASP A 11 -15.74 5.71 -7.58
N ASP A 12 -14.45 5.93 -7.32
CA ASP A 12 -13.86 7.10 -6.67
C ASP A 12 -12.64 7.63 -7.46
N PRO A 13 -12.85 8.15 -8.68
CA PRO A 13 -11.76 8.67 -9.52
C PRO A 13 -11.03 9.87 -8.90
N GLN A 14 -11.67 10.57 -7.95
CA GLN A 14 -11.09 11.72 -7.24
C GLN A 14 -10.41 11.33 -5.92
N GLN A 15 -10.39 10.05 -5.56
CA GLN A 15 -9.74 9.53 -4.35
C GLN A 15 -10.20 10.22 -3.05
N GLN A 16 -11.50 10.50 -2.96
CA GLN A 16 -12.09 11.18 -1.80
C GLN A 16 -12.52 10.19 -0.70
N HIS A 17 -12.69 8.92 -1.05
CA HIS A 17 -13.24 7.87 -0.19
C HIS A 17 -12.28 6.67 -0.13
N PRO A 18 -11.39 6.62 0.87
CA PRO A 18 -10.52 5.47 1.07
C PRO A 18 -11.30 4.16 1.15
N LEU A 19 -10.79 3.15 0.46
CA LEU A 19 -11.31 1.79 0.46
C LEU A 19 -10.79 1.04 1.69
N HIS A 20 -11.70 0.50 2.48
CA HIS A 20 -11.40 -0.35 3.63
C HIS A 20 -11.90 -1.77 3.37
N ASP A 21 -11.01 -2.64 2.87
CA ASP A 21 -11.24 -4.06 2.65
C ASP A 21 -9.96 -4.83 2.94
N GLU A 22 -9.96 -5.64 4.01
CA GLU A 22 -8.76 -6.35 4.50
C GLU A 22 -8.17 -7.32 3.46
N THR A 23 -9.02 -7.94 2.64
CA THR A 23 -8.57 -8.93 1.65
C THR A 23 -7.87 -8.23 0.49
N ILE A 24 -8.44 -7.12 0.02
CA ILE A 24 -7.84 -6.29 -1.04
C ILE A 24 -6.57 -5.64 -0.51
N GLU A 25 -6.57 -5.13 0.71
CA GLU A 25 -5.42 -4.50 1.35
C GLU A 25 -4.23 -5.47 1.44
N ALA A 26 -4.45 -6.67 2.00
CA ALA A 26 -3.40 -7.69 2.08
C ALA A 26 -2.84 -8.06 0.69
N ARG A 27 -3.70 -8.17 -0.32
CA ARG A 27 -3.27 -8.45 -1.69
C ARG A 27 -2.40 -7.31 -2.25
N MET A 28 -2.81 -6.05 -2.07
CA MET A 28 -2.07 -4.90 -2.59
C MET A 28 -0.74 -4.70 -1.86
N ILE A 29 -0.70 -4.88 -0.54
CA ILE A 29 0.55 -4.85 0.25
C ILE A 29 1.54 -5.89 -0.28
N ASN A 30 1.09 -7.13 -0.51
CA ASN A 30 1.97 -8.19 -1.00
C ASN A 30 2.57 -7.87 -2.39
N LEU A 31 1.77 -7.31 -3.29
CA LEU A 31 2.24 -6.86 -4.60
C LEU A 31 3.24 -5.71 -4.47
N LEU A 32 2.97 -4.74 -3.59
CA LEU A 32 3.85 -3.60 -3.35
C LEU A 32 5.19 -4.05 -2.76
N ILE A 33 5.20 -4.89 -1.73
CA ILE A 33 6.42 -5.44 -1.12
C ILE A 33 7.25 -6.19 -2.15
N ARG A 34 6.61 -6.99 -3.01
CA ARG A 34 7.32 -7.70 -4.09
C ARG A 34 8.04 -6.71 -5.02
N LEU A 35 7.34 -5.69 -5.51
CA LEU A 35 7.95 -4.68 -6.39
C LEU A 35 9.05 -3.88 -5.68
N MET A 36 8.86 -3.55 -4.40
CA MET A 36 9.87 -2.86 -3.59
C MET A 36 11.15 -3.69 -3.47
N LYS A 37 11.03 -5.01 -3.26
CA LYS A 37 12.18 -5.93 -3.25
C LYS A 37 12.85 -6.02 -4.62
N GLU A 38 12.06 -6.14 -5.70
CA GLU A 38 12.57 -6.21 -7.07
C GLU A 38 13.34 -4.94 -7.51
N ASN A 39 13.08 -3.81 -6.86
CA ASN A 39 13.72 -2.52 -7.13
C ASN A 39 14.73 -2.10 -6.04
N ASP A 40 15.13 -3.01 -5.14
CA ASP A 40 16.06 -2.74 -4.04
C ASP A 40 15.66 -1.50 -3.21
N ALA A 41 14.36 -1.30 -2.99
CA ALA A 41 13.86 -0.14 -2.25
C ALA A 41 14.48 -0.10 -0.84
N PRO A 42 14.93 1.08 -0.37
CA PRO A 42 15.64 1.15 0.89
C PRO A 42 14.69 0.97 2.08
N ALA A 43 15.23 0.55 3.23
CA ALA A 43 14.46 0.17 4.42
C ALA A 43 13.55 1.29 4.96
N GLU A 44 13.93 2.56 4.79
CA GLU A 44 13.05 3.68 5.16
C GLU A 44 11.74 3.74 4.36
N GLN A 45 11.66 3.16 3.16
CA GLN A 45 10.42 3.15 2.38
C GLN A 45 9.36 2.23 3.02
N TYR A 46 9.78 1.08 3.55
CA TYR A 46 8.88 0.19 4.29
C TYR A 46 8.36 0.90 5.56
N ARG A 47 9.24 1.56 6.31
CA ARG A 47 8.88 2.36 7.50
C ARG A 47 7.93 3.52 7.18
N ARG A 48 8.13 4.20 6.04
CA ARG A 48 7.26 5.29 5.59
C ARG A 48 5.83 4.82 5.37
N LEU A 49 5.67 3.61 4.82
CA LEU A 49 4.40 2.96 4.51
C LEU A 49 3.80 2.15 5.67
N GLY A 50 4.58 1.90 6.73
CA GLY A 50 4.16 1.10 7.89
C GLY A 50 4.19 -0.40 7.63
N LEU A 51 5.03 -0.83 6.69
CA LEU A 51 5.19 -2.23 6.27
C LEU A 51 6.45 -2.88 6.85
N ASP A 52 7.09 -2.23 7.82
CA ASP A 52 8.30 -2.70 8.50
C ASP A 52 8.02 -3.69 9.65
N VAL A 53 6.74 -3.93 9.96
CA VAL A 53 6.27 -4.86 11.00
C VAL A 53 5.58 -6.11 10.41
N VAL A 54 5.46 -6.17 9.08
CA VAL A 54 4.87 -7.29 8.32
C VAL A 54 5.97 -8.26 7.94
#